data_AF-A0A3M0WER9-F1
#
_entry.id   AF-A0A3M0WER9-F1
#
_cell.length_a   1.000
_cell.length_b   1.000
_cell.length_c   1.000
_cell.angle_alpha   90.00
_cell.angle_beta   90.00
_cell.angle_gamma   90.00
#
_symmetry.space_group_name_H-M   'P 1'
#
loop_
_entity.id
_entity.type
_entity.pdbx_description
1 polymer ?
#
loop_
_entity_poly.entity_id
_entity_poly.type
_entity_poly.pdbx_seq_one_letter_code
_entity_poly.pdbx_strand_id
1 'polypeptide(L)'
;MSNKKRAKAGKITTIKLLEETKLRLEKLREHKRESYDDILRKILYVLNVAREEPERAKRILEKISDIRTRMLEEERKQLIDKKKELQRD
;
A
#
# COMPACT_ATOMS: atom_id res chain seq x y z
N MET A 1 10.00 -26.49 7.17
CA MET A 1 10.72 -25.21 7.35
C MET A 1 10.53 -24.39 6.09
N SER A 2 9.79 -23.28 6.19
CA SER A 2 9.27 -22.54 5.02
C SER A 2 10.38 -21.78 4.30
N ASN A 3 10.58 -22.10 3.02
CA ASN A 3 11.62 -21.54 2.17
C ASN A 3 11.23 -20.11 1.77
N LYS A 4 11.59 -19.13 2.60
CA LYS A 4 11.42 -17.71 2.32
C LYS A 4 12.40 -17.35 1.20
N LYS A 5 11.97 -17.43 -0.08
CA LYS A 5 12.74 -16.94 -1.24
C LYS A 5 13.19 -15.50 -0.93
N ARG A 6 14.46 -15.32 -0.56
CA ARG A 6 15.06 -14.00 -0.42
C ARG A 6 14.99 -13.32 -1.78
N ALA A 7 14.22 -12.23 -1.88
CA ALA A 7 14.24 -11.39 -3.07
C ALA A 7 15.70 -11.03 -3.38
N LYS A 8 16.13 -11.26 -4.62
CA LYS A 8 17.47 -10.99 -5.13
C LYS A 8 17.84 -9.55 -4.74
N ALA A 9 18.91 -9.36 -3.97
CA ALA A 9 19.40 -8.05 -3.55
C ALA A 9 19.83 -7.25 -4.79
N GLY A 10 18.89 -6.49 -5.37
CA GLY A 10 19.13 -5.61 -6.50
C GLY A 10 19.91 -4.38 -6.06
N LYS A 11 20.62 -3.75 -7.01
CA LYS A 11 21.27 -2.45 -6.75
C LYS A 11 20.19 -1.40 -6.48
N ILE A 12 20.37 -0.63 -5.41
CA ILE A 12 19.46 0.48 -5.07
C ILE A 12 19.67 1.61 -6.09
N THR A 13 18.56 2.17 -6.58
CA THR A 13 18.54 3.33 -7.46
C THR A 13 17.64 4.41 -6.86
N THR A 14 17.74 5.63 -7.38
CA THR A 14 16.93 6.78 -6.93
C THR A 14 16.05 7.25 -8.07
N ILE A 15 14.81 7.61 -7.75
CA ILE A 15 13.84 8.20 -8.68
C ILE A 15 13.44 9.55 -8.10
N LYS A 16 13.51 10.61 -8.93
CA LYS A 16 12.94 11.92 -8.58
C LYS A 16 11.49 11.94 -9.03
N LEU A 17 10.60 12.40 -8.15
CA LEU A 17 9.16 12.51 -8.41
C LEU A 17 8.70 13.91 -8.02
N LEU A 18 7.68 14.42 -8.72
CA LEU A 18 6.94 15.58 -8.25
C LEU A 18 6.22 15.24 -6.95
N GLU A 19 6.04 16.25 -6.09
CA GLU A 19 5.41 16.09 -4.78
C GLU A 19 4.01 15.47 -4.88
N GLU A 20 3.20 15.94 -5.82
CA GLU A 20 1.86 15.40 -6.06
C GLU A 20 1.90 13.90 -6.38
N THR A 21 2.86 13.46 -7.20
CA THR A 21 3.02 12.03 -7.54
C THR A 21 3.45 11.22 -6.32
N LYS A 22 4.37 11.74 -5.52
CA LYS A 22 4.79 11.12 -4.26
C LYS A 22 3.62 10.95 -3.29
N LEU A 23 2.79 11.99 -3.11
CA LEU A 23 1.61 11.96 -2.26
C LEU A 23 0.57 10.95 -2.75
N ARG A 24 0.39 10.83 -4.08
CA ARG A 24 -0.48 9.80 -4.67
C ARG A 24 0.04 8.39 -4.36
N LEU A 25 1.34 8.15 -4.46
CA LEU A 25 1.94 6.85 -4.12
C LEU A 25 1.77 6.53 -2.62
N GLU A 26 1.97 7.49 -1.73
CA GLU A 26 1.78 7.29 -0.29
C GLU A 26 0.34 6.88 0.06
N LYS A 27 -0.64 7.47 -0.63
CA LYS A 27 -2.06 7.09 -0.47
C LYS A 27 -2.36 5.66 -0.92
N LEU A 28 -1.48 5.00 -1.67
CA LEU A 28 -1.65 3.61 -2.12
C LEU A 28 -1.07 2.58 -1.14
N ARG A 29 -0.54 3.02 0.00
CA ARG A 29 -0.06 2.11 1.05
C ARG A 29 -1.23 1.32 1.65
N GLU A 30 -1.04 0.01 1.74
CA GLU A 30 -1.95 -0.90 2.46
C GLU A 30 -1.52 -1.09 3.92
N HIS A 31 -0.24 -0.84 4.22
CA HIS A 31 0.31 -0.90 5.57
C HIS A 31 1.37 0.18 5.77
N LYS A 32 1.53 0.63 7.02
CA LYS A 32 2.46 1.73 7.40
C LYS A 32 3.93 1.47 6.99
N ARG A 33 4.34 0.20 6.89
CA ARG A 33 5.74 -0.22 6.64
C ARG A 33 6.07 -0.55 5.18
N GLU A 34 5.14 -0.41 4.22
CA GLU A 34 5.46 -0.64 2.81
C GLU A 34 6.53 0.35 2.31
N SER A 35 7.47 -0.08 1.47
CA SER A 35 8.40 0.83 0.81
C SER A 35 7.81 1.38 -0.49
N TYR A 36 8.40 2.43 -1.06
CA TYR A 36 7.99 2.88 -2.41
C TYR A 36 8.25 1.80 -3.47
N ASP A 37 9.30 0.98 -3.32
CA ASP A 37 9.55 -0.14 -4.23
C ASP A 37 8.43 -1.18 -4.16
N ASP A 38 7.90 -1.48 -2.96
CA ASP A 38 6.75 -2.39 -2.80
C ASP A 38 5.50 -1.84 -3.50
N ILE A 39 5.20 -0.55 -3.28
CA ILE A 39 4.06 0.13 -3.92
C ILE A 39 4.19 0.10 -5.44
N LEU A 40 5.37 0.46 -5.96
CA LEU A 40 5.63 0.48 -7.40
C LEU A 40 5.54 -0.91 -8.03
N ARG A 41 6.09 -1.95 -7.37
CA ARG A 41 5.96 -3.35 -7.83
C ARG A 41 4.52 -3.81 -7.89
N LYS A 42 3.72 -3.45 -6.89
CA LYS A 42 2.28 -3.76 -6.86
C LYS A 42 1.55 -3.08 -8.01
N ILE A 43 1.83 -1.81 -8.27
CA ILE A 43 1.27 -1.06 -9.41
C ILE A 43 1.64 -1.76 -10.73
N LEU A 44 2.92 -2.07 -10.93
CA LEU A 44 3.40 -2.74 -12.14
C LEU A 44 2.77 -4.13 -12.32
N TYR A 45 2.61 -4.88 -11.22
CA TYR A 45 1.93 -6.18 -11.25
C TYR A 45 0.48 -6.04 -11.71
N VAL A 46 -0.28 -5.10 -11.14
CA VAL A 46 -1.67 -4.85 -11.54
C VAL A 46 -1.75 -4.42 -13.00
N LEU A 47 -0.87 -3.54 -13.47
CA LEU A 47 -0.83 -3.11 -14.87
C LEU A 47 -0.56 -4.28 -15.82
N ASN A 48 0.38 -5.16 -15.47
CA ASN A 48 0.69 -6.35 -16.27
C ASN A 48 -0.51 -7.31 -16.33
N VAL A 49 -1.16 -7.58 -15.20
CA VAL A 49 -2.35 -8.43 -15.16
C VAL A 49 -3.51 -7.80 -15.90
N ALA A 50 -3.71 -6.48 -15.80
CA ALA A 50 -4.83 -5.80 -16.46
C ALA A 50 -4.76 -5.90 -17.99
N ARG A 51 -3.55 -6.00 -18.55
CA ARG A 51 -3.35 -6.17 -19.99
C ARG A 51 -3.73 -7.57 -20.48
N GLU A 52 -3.50 -8.60 -19.66
CA GLU A 52 -3.67 -10.01 -20.04
C GLU A 52 -5.02 -10.59 -19.58
N GLU A 53 -5.48 -10.18 -18.40
CA GLU A 53 -6.68 -10.70 -17.74
C GLU A 53 -7.37 -9.57 -16.91
N PRO A 54 -8.12 -8.66 -17.57
CA PRO A 54 -8.71 -7.48 -16.94
C PRO A 54 -9.59 -7.78 -15.73
N GLU A 55 -10.35 -8.87 -15.77
CA GLU A 55 -11.29 -9.31 -14.74
C GLU A 55 -10.55 -9.78 -13.49
N ARG A 56 -9.37 -10.39 -13.67
CA ARG A 56 -8.48 -10.72 -12.57
C ARG A 56 -7.87 -9.46 -11.98
N ALA A 57 -7.45 -8.50 -12.81
CA ALA A 57 -6.97 -7.21 -12.31
C ALA A 57 -8.05 -6.47 -11.51
N LYS A 58 -9.29 -6.47 -11.97
CA LYS A 58 -10.45 -5.92 -11.24
C LYS A 58 -10.59 -6.56 -9.85
N ARG A 59 -10.57 -7.90 -9.76
CA ARG A 59 -10.64 -8.62 -8.47
C ARG A 59 -9.46 -8.30 -7.55
N ILE A 60 -8.27 -8.09 -8.10
CA ILE A 60 -7.10 -7.68 -7.30
C ILE A 60 -7.32 -6.26 -6.76
N LEU A 61 -7.79 -5.34 -7.60
CA LEU A 61 -8.08 -3.96 -7.19
C LEU A 61 -9.17 -3.88 -6.12
N GLU A 62 -10.22 -4.69 -6.22
CA GLU A 62 -11.27 -4.81 -5.20
C GLU A 62 -10.68 -5.25 -3.84
N LYS A 63 -9.84 -6.29 -3.83
CA LYS A 63 -9.16 -6.75 -2.61
C LYS A 63 -8.27 -5.67 -1.99
N ILE A 64 -7.52 -4.94 -2.82
CA ILE A 64 -6.68 -3.82 -2.36
C ILE A 64 -7.55 -2.73 -1.72
N SER A 65 -8.70 -2.43 -2.34
CA SER A 65 -9.68 -1.47 -1.81
C SER A 65 -10.21 -1.91 -0.44
N ASP A 66 -10.59 -3.18 -0.28
CA ASP A 66 -11.13 -3.71 0.97
C ASP A 66 -10.11 -3.69 2.12
N ILE A 67 -8.84 -3.96 1.84
CA ILE A 67 -7.76 -3.84 2.83
C ILE A 67 -7.60 -2.39 3.25
N ARG A 68 -7.61 -1.47 2.28
CA ARG A 68 -7.45 -0.04 2.53
C ARG A 68 -8.60 0.53 3.36
N THR A 69 -9.84 0.16 3.06
CA THR A 69 -11.02 0.59 3.84
C THR A 69 -10.87 0.18 5.30
N ARG A 70 -10.52 -1.07 5.57
CA ARG A 70 -10.29 -1.58 6.95
C ARG A 70 -9.18 -0.82 7.67
N MET A 71 -8.06 -0.57 6.98
CA MET A 71 -6.95 0.21 7.56
C MET A 71 -7.41 1.63 7.95
N LEU A 72 -8.17 2.31 7.08
CA LEU A 72 -8.65 3.67 7.36
C LEU A 72 -9.66 3.70 8.52
N GLU A 73 -10.50 2.68 8.65
CA GLU A 73 -11.42 2.53 9.78
C GLU A 73 -10.67 2.33 11.10
N GLU A 74 -9.64 1.48 11.10
CA GLU A 74 -8.77 1.26 12.26
C GLU A 74 -8.03 2.54 12.68
N GLU A 75 -7.46 3.28 11.74
CA GLU A 75 -6.80 4.56 12.02
C GLU A 75 -7.78 5.59 12.57
N ARG A 76 -8.99 5.68 12.01
CA ARG A 76 -10.03 6.58 12.52
C ARG A 76 -10.41 6.23 13.95
N LYS A 77 -10.57 4.94 14.28
CA LYS A 77 -10.89 4.49 15.62
C LYS A 77 -9.81 4.86 16.62
N GLN A 78 -8.53 4.60 16.29
CA GLN A 78 -7.38 4.98 17.12
C GLN A 78 -7.32 6.49 17.39
N LEU A 79 -7.61 7.32 16.38
CA LEU A 79 -7.65 8.78 16.54
C LEU A 79 -8.77 9.23 17.47
N ILE A 80 -9.94 8.60 17.39
CA ILE A 80 -11.07 8.90 18.29
C ILE A 80 -10.72 8.52 19.74
N ASP A 81 -10.16 7.33 19.94
CA ASP A 81 -9.80 6.85 21.28
C ASP A 81 -8.73 7.74 21.92
N LYS A 82 -7.68 8.12 21.17
CA LYS A 82 -6.65 9.05 21.62
C LYS A 82 -7.20 10.43 21.98
N LYS A 83 -8.17 10.94 21.21
CA LYS A 83 -8.83 12.22 21.52
C LYS A 83 -9.64 12.16 22.80
N LYS A 84 -10.31 11.04 23.08
CA LYS A 84 -11.04 10.84 24.34
C LYS A 84 -10.11 10.79 25.55
N GLU A 85 -8.93 10.19 25.41
CA GLU A 85 -7.91 10.18 26.46
C GLU A 85 -7.41 11.60 26.75
N LEU A 86 -7.04 12.36 25.72
CA LEU A 86 -6.57 13.75 25.85
C LEU A 86 -7.60 14.73 26.44
N GLN A 87 -8.89 14.41 26.41
CA GLN A 87 -9.95 15.23 27.00
C GLN A 87 -10.27 14.85 28.45
N ARG A 88 -9.66 13.78 28.96
CA ARG A 88 -9.84 13.28 30.34
C ARG A 88 -8.72 13.73 31.28
N ASP A 89 -7.62 14.21 30.74
CA ASP A 89 -6.51 14.88 31.45
C ASP A 89 -6.73 16.40 31.52
#